data_AF-A0A655FZD7-F1
#
_entry.id   AF-A0A655FZD7-F1
#
_cell.length_a   1.000
_cell.length_b   1.000
_cell.length_c   1.000
_cell.angle_alpha   90.00
_cell.angle_beta   90.00
_cell.angle_gamma   90.00
#
_symmetry.space_group_name_H-M   'P 1'
#
loop_
_entity.id
_entity.type
_entity.pdbx_description
1 polymer ?
#
loop_
_entity_poly.entity_id
_entity_poly.type
_entity_poly.pdbx_seq_one_letter_code
_entity_poly.pdbx_strand_id
1 'polypeptide(L)'
;MVGHGQNIRVECRVPGGDVNQYLAVAALIAGGLYGIERGLQLPEPCVGNAYQGADVERLPVTLADAAVLFEDSALVREAFGEDVVAHYLNNARVELAAFNAAVTDWERIRGFERL
;
A
#
# COMPACT_ATOMS: atom_id res chain seq x y z
N MET A 1 5.42 8.68 -16.65
CA MET A 1 4.64 7.91 -17.65
C MET A 1 5.57 7.01 -18.42
N VAL A 2 5.09 5.86 -18.89
CA VAL A 2 5.87 4.90 -19.69
C VAL A 2 5.20 4.68 -21.05
N GLY A 3 5.98 4.30 -22.05
CA GLY A 3 5.51 4.09 -23.42
C GLY A 3 5.52 5.36 -24.29
N HIS A 4 5.12 5.21 -25.55
CA HIS A 4 5.13 6.27 -26.57
C HIS A 4 3.87 6.18 -27.46
N GLY A 5 3.42 7.32 -28.01
CA GLY A 5 2.26 7.38 -28.90
C GLY A 5 0.99 6.84 -28.25
N GLN A 6 0.31 5.90 -28.92
CA GLN A 6 -0.90 5.26 -28.39
C GLN A 6 -0.64 4.30 -27.21
N ASN A 7 0.62 3.99 -26.90
CA ASN A 7 1.01 3.07 -25.82
C ASN A 7 1.38 3.77 -24.50
N ILE A 8 1.10 5.08 -24.40
CA ILE A 8 1.33 5.85 -23.18
C ILE A 8 0.43 5.33 -22.06
N ARG A 9 1.03 5.01 -20.92
CA ARG A 9 0.33 4.50 -19.75
C ARG A 9 1.04 4.87 -18.44
N VAL A 10 0.32 4.69 -17.34
CA VAL A 10 0.87 4.73 -15.99
C VAL A 10 1.13 3.30 -15.54
N GLU A 11 2.27 3.08 -14.91
CA GLU A 11 2.65 1.79 -14.32
C GLU A 11 2.83 1.99 -12.81
N CYS A 12 1.93 1.39 -12.02
CA CYS A 12 2.07 1.34 -10.57
C CYS A 12 2.69 -0.01 -10.19
N ARG A 13 3.88 0.03 -9.58
CA ARG A 13 4.69 -1.17 -9.25
C ARG A 13 4.60 -1.55 -7.77
N VAL A 14 3.61 -1.00 -7.05
CA VAL A 14 3.42 -1.18 -5.60
C VAL A 14 2.74 -2.52 -5.26
N PRO A 15 1.64 -2.93 -5.93
CA PRO A 15 0.95 -4.16 -5.56
C PRO A 15 1.83 -5.40 -5.73
N GLY A 16 1.88 -6.25 -4.70
CA GLY A 16 2.53 -7.56 -4.73
C GLY A 16 1.72 -8.61 -5.49
N GLY A 17 2.29 -9.82 -5.62
CA GLY A 17 1.62 -10.95 -6.28
C GLY A 17 0.51 -11.61 -5.46
N ASP A 18 0.40 -11.23 -4.19
CA ASP A 18 -0.50 -11.73 -3.15
C ASP A 18 -1.79 -10.90 -2.99
N VAL A 19 -1.92 -9.78 -3.72
CA VAL A 19 -3.10 -8.91 -3.60
C VAL A 19 -4.35 -9.51 -4.24
N ASN A 20 -5.52 -9.12 -3.72
CA ASN A 20 -6.76 -9.30 -4.47
C ASN A 20 -6.74 -8.37 -5.70
N GLN A 21 -6.60 -8.97 -6.89
CA GLN A 21 -6.45 -8.23 -8.15
C GLN A 21 -7.60 -7.28 -8.45
N TYR A 22 -8.84 -7.63 -8.09
CA TYR A 22 -10.01 -6.78 -8.32
C TYR A 22 -9.96 -5.52 -7.46
N LEU A 23 -9.64 -5.67 -6.18
CA LEU A 23 -9.55 -4.52 -5.26
C LEU A 23 -8.32 -3.66 -5.55
N ALA A 24 -7.20 -4.26 -5.93
CA ALA A 24 -6.01 -3.52 -6.32
C ALA A 24 -6.28 -2.62 -7.54
N VAL A 25 -6.90 -3.17 -8.60
CA VAL A 25 -7.26 -2.39 -9.79
C VAL A 25 -8.31 -1.33 -9.46
N ALA A 26 -9.33 -1.66 -8.66
CA ALA A 26 -10.33 -0.69 -8.23
C ALA A 26 -9.71 0.47 -7.43
N ALA A 27 -8.77 0.20 -6.52
CA ALA A 27 -8.08 1.23 -5.74
C ALA A 27 -7.25 2.16 -6.62
N LEU A 28 -6.54 1.61 -7.62
CA LEU A 28 -5.76 2.40 -8.57
C LEU A 28 -6.65 3.33 -9.40
N ILE A 29 -7.79 2.83 -9.87
CA ILE A 29 -8.78 3.63 -10.61
C ILE A 29 -9.36 4.72 -9.70
N ALA A 30 -9.79 4.37 -8.49
CA ALA A 30 -10.35 5.33 -7.53
C ALA A 30 -9.38 6.46 -7.19
N GLY A 31 -8.12 6.14 -6.90
CA GLY A 31 -7.09 7.15 -6.64
C GLY A 31 -6.80 8.05 -7.85
N GLY A 32 -6.78 7.46 -9.06
CA GLY A 32 -6.61 8.22 -10.30
C GLY A 32 -7.77 9.18 -10.57
N LEU A 33 -9.01 8.71 -10.43
CA LEU A 33 -10.20 9.54 -10.59
C LEU A 33 -10.26 10.64 -9.54
N TYR A 34 -9.96 10.32 -8.28
CA TYR A 34 -9.90 11.31 -7.19
C TYR A 34 -8.97 12.48 -7.53
N GLY A 35 -7.79 12.20 -8.08
CA GLY A 35 -6.85 13.24 -8.52
C GLY A 35 -7.37 14.07 -9.69
N ILE A 36 -7.97 13.43 -10.70
CA ILE A 36 -8.53 14.11 -11.88
C ILE A 36 -9.70 15.01 -11.49
N GLU A 37 -10.67 14.49 -10.75
CA GLU A 37 -11.89 15.20 -10.38
C GLU A 37 -11.60 16.43 -9.51
N ARG A 38 -10.56 16.36 -8.67
CA ARG A 38 -10.17 17.44 -7.76
C ARG A 38 -9.05 18.31 -8.30
N GLY A 39 -8.57 18.05 -9.53
CA GLY A 39 -7.50 18.83 -10.17
C GLY A 39 -6.20 18.86 -9.36
N LEU A 40 -5.87 17.76 -8.68
CA LEU A 40 -4.67 17.70 -7.83
C LEU A 40 -3.41 17.92 -8.67
N GLN A 41 -2.51 18.74 -8.14
CA GLN A 41 -1.21 18.97 -8.78
C GLN A 41 -0.28 17.80 -8.49
N LEU A 42 0.38 17.30 -9.54
CA LEU A 42 1.41 16.29 -9.39
C LEU A 42 2.69 16.95 -8.89
N PRO A 43 3.42 16.32 -7.96
CA PRO A 43 4.76 16.77 -7.61
C PRO A 43 5.72 16.60 -8.79
N GLU A 44 6.86 17.28 -8.71
CA GLU A 44 7.93 17.10 -9.69
C GLU A 44 8.37 15.63 -9.76
N PRO A 45 8.70 15.11 -10.96
CA PRO A 45 9.16 13.73 -11.08
C PRO A 45 10.44 13.50 -10.27
N CYS A 46 10.47 12.43 -9.48
CA CYS A 46 11.71 11.97 -8.86
C CYS A 46 12.68 11.49 -9.94
N VAL A 47 13.81 12.18 -10.11
CA VAL A 47 14.87 11.81 -11.05
C VAL A 47 16.00 11.08 -10.32
N GLY A 48 16.48 9.98 -10.88
CA GLY A 48 17.56 9.18 -10.29
C GLY A 48 17.06 8.14 -9.27
N ASN A 49 17.82 7.93 -8.19
CA ASN A 49 17.57 6.86 -7.24
C ASN A 49 16.73 7.33 -6.03
N ALA A 50 15.43 6.99 -6.04
CA ALA A 50 14.51 7.32 -4.96
C ALA A 50 14.87 6.67 -3.60
N TYR A 51 15.72 5.64 -3.54
CA TYR A 51 16.18 5.07 -2.27
C TYR A 51 17.16 5.98 -1.51
N GLN A 52 17.82 6.92 -2.20
CA GLN A 52 18.82 7.81 -1.60
C GLN A 52 18.27 9.20 -1.27
N GLY A 53 17.07 9.55 -1.75
CA GLY A 53 16.44 10.82 -1.46
C GLY A 53 15.91 10.86 -0.02
N ALA A 54 16.32 11.88 0.74
CA ALA A 54 15.82 12.14 2.09
C ALA A 54 14.37 12.63 2.11
N ASP A 55 13.95 13.38 1.08
CA ASP A 55 12.64 14.04 1.00
C ASP A 55 11.62 13.25 0.16
N VAL A 56 11.77 11.92 0.08
CA VAL A 56 10.84 11.07 -0.66
C VAL A 56 9.83 10.47 0.31
N GLU A 57 8.56 10.81 0.12
CA GLU A 57 7.46 10.19 0.86
C GLU A 57 7.46 8.68 0.65
N ARG A 58 7.38 7.93 1.75
CA ARG A 58 7.47 6.47 1.75
C ARG A 58 6.10 5.86 2.00
N LEU A 59 5.85 4.74 1.34
CA LEU A 59 4.71 3.89 1.64
C LEU A 59 4.87 3.26 3.04
N PRO A 60 3.77 2.87 3.68
CA PRO A 60 3.82 2.07 4.89
C PRO A 60 4.63 0.79 4.64
N VAL A 61 5.48 0.43 5.60
CA VAL A 61 6.37 -0.74 5.51
C VAL A 61 5.85 -1.94 6.29
N THR A 62 4.74 -1.77 7.01
CA THR A 62 4.05 -2.83 7.74
C THR A 62 2.58 -2.85 7.41
N LEU A 63 1.95 -4.02 7.54
CA LEU A 63 0.50 -4.16 7.44
C LEU A 63 -0.22 -3.33 8.52
N ALA A 64 0.38 -3.15 9.71
CA ALA A 64 -0.18 -2.33 10.78
C ALA A 64 -0.28 -0.86 10.37
N ASP A 65 0.80 -0.28 9.84
CA ASP A 65 0.79 1.13 9.39
C ASP A 65 -0.15 1.32 8.20
N ALA A 66 -0.16 0.37 7.27
CA ALA A 66 -1.07 0.40 6.12
C ALA A 66 -2.54 0.34 6.56
N ALA A 67 -2.87 -0.50 7.55
CA ALA A 67 -4.22 -0.61 8.08
C ALA A 67 -4.69 0.69 8.75
N VAL A 68 -3.82 1.40 9.47
CA VAL A 68 -4.15 2.72 10.06
C VAL A 68 -4.47 3.74 8.96
N LEU A 69 -3.60 3.86 7.95
CA LEU A 69 -3.84 4.77 6.82
C LEU A 69 -5.12 4.42 6.05
N PHE A 70 -5.42 3.12 5.92
CA PHE A 70 -6.64 2.65 5.27
C PHE A 70 -7.90 2.97 6.09
N GLU A 71 -7.84 2.85 7.42
CA GLU A 71 -8.93 3.19 8.33
C GLU A 71 -9.28 4.69 8.30
N ASP A 72 -8.26 5.54 8.26
CA ASP A 72 -8.41 7.00 8.28
C ASP A 72 -8.74 7.62 6.91
N SER A 73 -8.77 6.82 5.84
CA SER A 73 -8.96 7.32 4.48
C SER A 73 -10.44 7.47 4.10
N ALA A 74 -10.90 8.72 4.02
CA ALA A 74 -12.23 9.05 3.49
C ALA A 74 -12.41 8.60 2.04
N LEU A 75 -11.36 8.69 1.21
CA LEU A 75 -11.38 8.23 -0.19
C LEU A 75 -11.64 6.73 -0.27
N VAL A 76 -10.98 5.93 0.57
CA VAL A 76 -11.17 4.48 0.59
C VAL A 76 -12.62 4.14 0.95
N ARG A 77 -13.20 4.83 1.93
CA ARG A 77 -14.61 4.64 2.32
C ARG A 77 -15.57 5.03 1.20
N GLU A 78 -15.32 6.14 0.51
CA GLU A 78 -16.09 6.56 -0.66
C GLU A 78 -16.01 5.53 -1.80
N ALA A 79 -14.81 5.00 -2.07
CA ALA A 79 -14.56 4.09 -3.18
C ALA A 79 -15.08 2.66 -2.95
N PHE A 80 -14.95 2.13 -1.73
CA PHE A 80 -15.22 0.72 -1.42
C PHE A 80 -16.46 0.50 -0.56
N GLY A 81 -16.94 1.54 0.13
CA GLY A 81 -18.03 1.43 1.09
C GLY A 81 -17.60 0.89 2.45
N GLU A 82 -18.40 1.20 3.47
CA GLU A 82 -18.11 0.90 4.87
C GLU A 82 -17.92 -0.60 5.15
N ASP A 83 -18.75 -1.46 4.57
CA ASP A 83 -18.72 -2.91 4.82
C ASP A 83 -17.41 -3.55 4.33
N VAL A 84 -16.94 -3.15 3.14
CA VAL A 84 -15.68 -3.66 2.57
C VAL A 84 -14.50 -3.17 3.42
N VAL A 85 -14.51 -1.89 3.79
CA VAL A 85 -13.46 -1.31 4.63
C VAL A 85 -13.38 -2.01 5.98
N ALA A 86 -14.52 -2.18 6.65
CA ALA A 86 -14.60 -2.86 7.95
C ALA A 86 -14.13 -4.32 7.84
N HIS A 87 -14.51 -5.04 6.79
CA HIS A 87 -14.09 -6.42 6.57
C HIS A 87 -12.56 -6.54 6.43
N TYR A 88 -11.95 -5.70 5.61
CA TYR A 88 -10.51 -5.75 5.36
C TYR A 88 -9.68 -5.28 6.56
N LEU A 89 -10.16 -4.28 7.32
CA LEU A 89 -9.54 -3.88 8.58
C LEU A 89 -9.60 -5.00 9.62
N ASN A 90 -10.74 -5.71 9.72
CA ASN A 90 -10.85 -6.86 10.59
C ASN A 90 -9.89 -7.99 10.17
N ASN A 91 -9.79 -8.28 8.87
CA ASN A 91 -8.85 -9.28 8.36
C ASN A 91 -7.40 -8.93 8.74
N ALA A 92 -6.98 -7.69 8.51
CA ALA A 92 -5.64 -7.23 8.89
C ALA A 92 -5.38 -7.36 10.40
N ARG A 93 -6.36 -7.02 11.24
CA ARG A 93 -6.26 -7.17 12.71
C ARG A 93 -6.08 -8.63 13.13
N VAL A 94 -6.84 -9.55 12.53
CA VAL A 94 -6.72 -11.00 12.81
C VAL A 94 -5.36 -11.53 12.38
N GLU A 95 -4.90 -11.16 11.19
CA GLU A 95 -3.61 -11.59 10.66
C GLU A 95 -2.44 -11.08 11.53
N LEU A 96 -2.46 -9.79 11.87
CA LEU A 96 -1.46 -9.18 12.75
C LEU A 96 -1.45 -9.84 14.14
N ALA A 97 -2.61 -10.13 14.71
CA ALA A 97 -2.70 -10.81 16.01
C ALA A 97 -2.09 -12.22 15.95
N ALA A 98 -2.34 -12.96 14.87
CA ALA A 98 -1.77 -14.29 14.66
C ALA A 98 -0.24 -14.22 14.46
N PHE A 99 0.23 -13.29 13.62
CA PHE A 99 1.65 -13.11 13.35
C PHE A 99 2.42 -12.72 14.62
N ASN A 100 1.91 -11.76 15.39
CA ASN A 100 2.56 -11.26 16.60
C ASN A 100 2.56 -12.28 17.77
N ALA A 101 1.70 -13.30 17.72
CA ALA A 101 1.70 -14.40 18.69
C ALA A 101 2.69 -15.52 18.34
N ALA A 102 3.24 -15.52 17.11
CA ALA A 102 4.18 -16.54 16.67
C ALA A 102 5.61 -16.19 17.09
N VAL A 103 6.38 -17.21 17.53
CA VAL A 103 7.84 -17.09 17.67
C VAL A 103 8.47 -17.58 16.37
N THR A 104 9.08 -16.65 15.65
CA THR A 104 9.72 -16.91 14.35
C THR A 104 11.07 -17.62 14.51
N ASP A 105 11.52 -18.29 13.46
CA ASP A 105 12.84 -18.94 13.48
C ASP A 105 13.98 -17.93 13.61
N TRP A 106 13.81 -16.72 13.06
CA TRP A 106 14.78 -15.63 13.26
C TRP A 106 14.93 -15.28 14.74
N GLU A 107 13.82 -15.21 15.48
CA GLU A 107 13.84 -14.95 16.92
C GLU A 107 14.45 -16.11 17.70
N ARG A 108 14.16 -17.36 17.31
CA ARG A 108 14.79 -18.57 17.90
C ARG A 108 16.30 -18.57 17.71
N ILE A 109 16.79 -18.41 16.49
CA ILE A 109 18.22 -18.40 16.16
C ILE A 109 18.92 -17.26 16.92
N ARG A 110 18.36 -16.05 16.89
CA ARG A 110 18.91 -14.89 17.62
C ARG A 110 18.95 -15.13 19.12
N GLY A 111 17.90 -15.73 19.68
CA GLY A 111 17.73 -15.93 21.13
C GLY A 111 18.55 -17.10 21.70
N PHE A 112 18.81 -18.16 20.91
CA PHE A 112 19.44 -19.39 21.39
C PHE A 112 20.82 -19.70 20.80
N GLU A 113 21.15 -19.26 19.58
CA GLU A 113 22.37 -19.67 18.86
C GLU A 113 23.45 -18.57 18.74
N ARG A 114 23.22 -17.38 19.30
CA ARG A 114 24.21 -16.29 19.38
C ARG A 114 24.86 -16.14 20.77
N LEU A 115 24.81 -17.19 21.60
CA LEU A 115 25.65 -17.31 22.80
C LEU A 115 27.00 -17.95 22.45
#